data_AF-A0A5W8UVK5-F1
#
_entry.id   AF-A0A5W8UVK5-F1
#
_cell.length_a   1.000
_cell.length_b   1.000
_cell.length_c   1.000
_cell.angle_alpha   90.00
_cell.angle_beta   90.00
_cell.angle_gamma   90.00
#
_symmetry.space_group_name_H-M   'P 1'
#
loop_
_entity.id
_entity.type
_entity.pdbx_description
1 polymer ?
#
loop_
_entity_poly.entity_id
_entity_poly.type
_entity_poly.pdbx_seq_one_letter_code
_entity_poly.pdbx_strand_id
1 'polypeptide(L)'
;MSKLFWAMLAFISRLPVPSRWSQGLDFEQYSRGIVMFPFIGLILGGVSGLIFILLQPWCGIPLAALFCILALALLTGGFHLDGLADTCDGIFSARRRER
;
A
#
# COMPACT_ATOMS: atom_id res chain seq x y z
N MET A 1 10.23 -14.35 11.47
CA MET A 1 9.32 -13.23 11.79
C MET A 1 9.90 -11.90 11.32
N SER A 2 11.04 -11.44 11.85
CA SER A 2 11.61 -10.12 11.47
C SER A 2 11.90 -9.97 9.97
N LYS A 3 12.61 -10.92 9.34
CA LYS A 3 12.92 -10.85 7.90
C LYS A 3 11.67 -10.86 7.02
N LEU A 4 10.68 -11.67 7.42
CA LEU A 4 9.40 -11.81 6.72
C LEU A 4 8.64 -10.48 6.71
N PHE A 5 8.57 -9.81 7.87
CA PHE A 5 7.96 -8.49 7.99
C PHE A 5 8.63 -7.47 7.07
N TRP A 6 9.97 -7.40 7.09
CA TRP A 6 10.72 -6.48 6.22
C TRP A 6 10.54 -6.77 4.73
N ALA A 7 10.48 -8.05 4.35
CA ALA A 7 10.19 -8.44 2.98
C ALA A 7 8.78 -8.04 2.54
N MET A 8 7.77 -8.25 3.39
CA MET A 8 6.40 -7.81 3.11
C MET A 8 6.27 -6.29 3.08
N LEU A 9 6.97 -5.57 3.97
CA LEU A 9 7.02 -4.11 3.97
C LEU A 9 7.61 -3.58 2.66
N ALA A 10 8.71 -4.17 2.19
CA ALA A 10 9.31 -3.82 0.91
C ALA A 10 8.43 -4.21 -0.29
N PHE A 11 7.60 -5.26 -0.15
CA PHE A 11 6.72 -5.74 -1.21
C PHE A 11 5.54 -4.77 -1.45
N ILE A 12 4.88 -4.28 -0.40
CA ILE A 12 3.70 -3.42 -0.52
C ILE A 12 3.97 -1.92 -0.30
N SER A 13 5.23 -1.52 -0.07
CA SER A 13 5.61 -0.12 0.14
C SER A 13 6.91 0.27 -0.54
N ARG A 14 7.09 1.58 -0.75
CA ARG A 14 8.31 2.24 -1.23
C ARG A 14 9.25 2.66 -0.09
N LEU A 15 8.96 2.25 1.14
CA LEU A 15 9.84 2.56 2.27
C LEU A 15 11.20 1.85 2.08
N PRO A 16 12.33 2.54 2.30
CA PRO A 16 13.64 1.96 2.09
C PRO A 16 13.91 0.85 3.10
N VAL A 17 13.96 -0.39 2.62
CA VAL A 17 14.32 -1.58 3.42
C VAL A 17 15.69 -2.09 2.97
N PRO A 18 16.71 -2.09 3.84
CA PRO A 18 18.01 -2.67 3.54
C PRO A 18 17.90 -4.13 3.09
N SER A 19 18.52 -4.50 1.98
CA SER A 19 18.36 -5.84 1.38
C SER A 19 18.74 -6.98 2.34
N ARG A 20 19.72 -6.75 3.22
CA ARG A 20 20.09 -7.71 4.29
C ARG A 20 18.94 -8.09 5.24
N TRP A 21 17.88 -7.28 5.31
CA TRP A 21 16.71 -7.53 6.15
C TRP A 21 15.62 -8.35 5.46
N SER A 22 15.60 -8.41 4.13
CA SER A 22 14.58 -9.13 3.34
C SER A 22 15.11 -10.31 2.50
N GLN A 23 16.44 -10.44 2.37
CA GLN A 23 17.09 -11.51 1.60
C GLN A 23 17.05 -12.89 2.27
N GLY A 24 17.14 -13.93 1.42
CA GLY A 24 17.20 -15.35 1.84
C GLY A 24 15.85 -15.95 2.19
N LEU A 25 14.77 -15.45 1.55
CA LEU A 25 13.42 -16.00 1.67
C LEU A 25 13.00 -16.64 0.35
N ASP A 26 12.50 -17.87 0.44
CA ASP A 26 11.92 -18.59 -0.69
C ASP A 26 10.49 -18.14 -0.95
N PHE A 27 9.97 -18.45 -2.14
CA PHE A 27 8.63 -18.02 -2.58
C PHE A 27 7.51 -18.53 -1.66
N GLU A 28 7.62 -19.76 -1.14
CA GLU A 28 6.67 -20.28 -0.14
C GLU A 28 6.69 -19.50 1.18
N GLN A 29 7.82 -18.89 1.54
CA GLN A 29 7.90 -18.06 2.75
C GLN A 29 7.24 -16.71 2.52
N TYR A 30 7.29 -16.17 1.30
CA TYR A 30 6.58 -14.93 0.94
C TYR A 30 5.06 -15.07 1.11
N SER A 31 4.46 -16.20 0.70
CA SER A 31 3.01 -16.40 0.84
C SER A 31 2.56 -16.43 2.31
N ARG A 32 3.37 -17.02 3.20
CA ARG A 32 3.15 -16.97 4.66
C ARG A 32 3.23 -15.56 5.23
N GLY A 33 3.90 -14.65 4.53
CA GLY A 33 4.07 -13.25 4.91
C GLY A 33 2.82 -12.39 4.80
N ILE A 34 1.79 -12.83 4.05
CA ILE A 34 0.54 -12.08 3.87
C ILE A 34 -0.12 -11.74 5.22
N VAL A 35 0.06 -12.57 6.24
CA VAL A 35 -0.43 -12.32 7.62
C VAL A 35 0.15 -11.02 8.23
N MET A 36 1.26 -10.50 7.69
CA MET A 36 1.88 -9.24 8.13
C MET A 36 1.23 -7.99 7.51
N PHE A 37 0.40 -8.14 6.46
CA PHE A 37 -0.21 -7.00 5.77
C PHE A 37 -1.06 -6.10 6.67
N PRO A 38 -1.87 -6.60 7.63
CA PRO A 38 -2.61 -5.73 8.54
C PRO A 38 -1.70 -4.82 9.38
N PHE A 39 -0.54 -5.32 9.83
CA PHE A 39 0.41 -4.53 10.61
C PHE A 39 1.09 -3.45 9.76
N ILE A 40 1.46 -3.80 8.53
CA ILE A 40 2.02 -2.82 7.59
C ILE A 40 0.95 -1.78 7.22
N GLY A 41 -0.29 -2.22 6.99
CA GLY A 41 -1.44 -1.36 6.76
C GLY A 41 -1.68 -0.39 7.92
N LEU A 42 -1.52 -0.83 9.17
CA LEU A 42 -1.60 0.05 10.34
C LEU A 42 -0.50 1.12 10.34
N ILE A 43 0.72 0.79 9.91
CA ILE A 43 1.82 1.75 9.78
C ILE A 43 1.50 2.78 8.69
N LEU A 44 1.12 2.31 7.49
CA LEU A 44 0.81 3.18 6.35
C LEU A 44 -0.43 4.06 6.62
N GLY A 45 -1.47 3.48 7.20
CA GLY A 45 -2.68 4.16 7.65
C GLY A 45 -2.39 5.14 8.79
N GLY A 46 -1.51 4.79 9.71
CA GLY A 46 -1.07 5.68 10.78
C GLY A 46 -0.35 6.92 10.25
N VAL A 47 0.59 6.75 9.30
CA VAL A 47 1.32 7.87 8.69
C VAL A 47 0.38 8.78 7.89
N SER A 48 -0.46 8.19 7.02
CA SER A 48 -1.41 8.96 6.19
C SER A 48 -2.54 9.61 7.01
N GLY A 49 -3.06 8.90 8.01
CA GLY A 49 -4.05 9.43 8.95
C GLY A 49 -3.49 10.56 9.82
N LEU A 50 -2.22 10.48 10.22
CA LEU A 50 -1.55 11.57 10.92
C LEU A 50 -1.48 12.83 10.04
N ILE A 51 -1.13 12.68 8.75
CA ILE A 51 -1.13 13.80 7.79
C ILE A 51 -2.52 14.43 7.70
N PHE A 52 -3.58 13.62 7.62
CA PHE A 52 -4.96 14.12 7.62
C PHE A 52 -5.28 14.92 8.89
N ILE A 53 -5.00 14.35 10.07
CA ILE A 53 -5.32 14.97 11.37
C ILE A 53 -4.57 16.31 11.52
N LEU A 54 -3.32 16.37 11.06
CA LEU A 54 -2.51 17.58 11.16
C LEU A 54 -2.95 18.68 10.17
N LEU A 55 -3.44 18.31 8.99
CA LEU A 55 -3.79 19.28 7.94
C LEU A 55 -5.25 19.76 7.99
N GLN A 56 -6.19 18.90 8.42
CA GLN A 56 -7.62 19.24 8.42
C GLN A 56 -7.98 20.58 9.11
N PRO A 57 -7.32 21.02 10.21
CA PRO A 57 -7.66 22.29 10.86
C PRO A 57 -7.26 23.53 10.04
N TRP A 58 -6.32 23.39 9.10
CA TRP A 58 -5.72 24.51 8.37
C TRP A 58 -6.32 24.70 6.99
N CYS A 59 -6.69 23.61 6.31
CA CYS A 59 -7.15 23.65 4.92
C CYS A 59 -8.50 22.96 4.68
N GLY A 60 -9.15 22.47 5.74
CA GLY A 60 -10.43 21.77 5.67
C GLY A 60 -10.33 20.30 5.23
N ILE A 61 -11.44 19.59 5.39
CA ILE A 61 -11.52 18.13 5.17
C ILE A 61 -11.15 17.72 3.74
N PRO A 62 -11.66 18.37 2.67
CA PRO A 62 -11.39 17.89 1.30
C PRO A 62 -9.91 17.92 0.94
N LEU A 63 -9.21 19.02 1.28
CA LEU A 63 -7.80 19.15 0.93
C LEU A 63 -6.93 18.24 1.82
N ALA A 64 -7.25 18.10 3.10
CA ALA A 64 -6.57 17.15 3.97
C ALA A 64 -6.74 15.69 3.50
N ALA A 65 -7.94 15.32 3.00
CA ALA A 65 -8.19 14.00 2.45
C ALA A 65 -7.38 13.74 1.17
N LEU A 66 -7.23 14.75 0.30
CA LEU A 66 -6.33 14.66 -0.87
C LEU A 66 -4.89 14.37 -0.43
N PHE A 67 -4.37 15.09 0.56
CA PHE A 67 -3.01 14.86 1.08
C PHE A 67 -2.85 13.48 1.74
N CYS A 68 -3.89 12.97 2.40
CA CYS A 68 -3.91 11.62 2.95
C CYS A 68 -3.75 10.55 1.85
N ILE A 69 -4.54 10.66 0.78
CA ILE A 69 -4.47 9.75 -0.37
C ILE A 69 -3.12 9.89 -1.09
N LEU A 70 -2.64 11.12 -1.28
CA LEU A 70 -1.34 11.38 -1.91
C LEU A 70 -0.20 10.75 -1.10
N ALA A 71 -0.24 10.85 0.22
CA ALA A 71 0.74 10.21 1.09
C ALA A 71 0.72 8.68 0.95
N LEU A 72 -0.46 8.05 0.94
CA LEU A 72 -0.57 6.60 0.68
C LEU A 72 -0.03 6.22 -0.71
N ALA A 73 -0.35 7.01 -1.73
CA ALA A 73 0.14 6.77 -3.09
C ALA A 73 1.67 6.82 -3.15
N LEU A 74 2.30 7.82 -2.51
CA LEU A 74 3.77 7.94 -2.45
C LEU A 74 4.40 6.81 -1.62
N LEU A 75 3.82 6.48 -0.47
CA LEU A 75 4.33 5.42 0.42
C LEU A 75 4.21 4.04 -0.21
N THR A 76 3.24 3.81 -1.09
CA THR A 76 3.00 2.49 -1.71
C THR A 76 3.45 2.41 -3.17
N GLY A 77 3.83 3.54 -3.77
CA GLY A 77 4.10 3.61 -5.21
C GLY A 77 2.85 3.45 -6.07
N GLY A 78 1.67 3.75 -5.53
CA GLY A 78 0.38 3.65 -6.22
C GLY A 78 -0.34 2.31 -6.09
N PHE A 79 0.16 1.36 -5.30
CA PHE A 79 -0.40 0.00 -5.20
C PHE A 79 -1.91 -0.03 -4.88
N HIS A 80 -2.40 0.86 -4.02
CA HIS A 80 -3.84 0.94 -3.73
C HIS A 80 -4.66 1.54 -4.88
N LEU A 81 -4.08 2.48 -5.63
CA LEU A 81 -4.72 3.09 -6.79
C LEU A 81 -4.74 2.12 -7.98
N ASP A 82 -3.76 1.22 -8.06
CA ASP A 82 -3.71 0.15 -9.06
C ASP A 82 -4.93 -0.77 -8.92
N GLY A 83 -5.27 -1.22 -7.71
CA GLY A 83 -6.48 -2.02 -7.49
C GLY A 83 -7.79 -1.29 -7.83
N LEU A 84 -7.83 0.04 -7.69
CA LEU A 84 -8.95 0.85 -8.18
C LEU A 84 -8.99 0.88 -9.71
N ALA A 85 -7.84 1.08 -10.36
CA ALA A 85 -7.71 1.05 -11.82
C ALA A 85 -8.10 -0.32 -12.39
N ASP A 86 -7.62 -1.42 -11.80
CA ASP A 86 -7.97 -2.79 -12.15
C ASP A 86 -9.48 -3.05 -12.00
N THR A 87 -10.11 -2.46 -10.98
CA THR A 87 -11.56 -2.56 -10.78
C THR A 87 -12.30 -1.78 -11.88
N CYS A 88 -11.84 -0.59 -12.23
CA CYS A 88 -12.37 0.17 -13.36
C CYS A 88 -12.21 -0.62 -14.67
N ASP A 89 -11.04 -1.20 -14.92
CA ASP A 89 -10.79 -2.04 -16.08
C ASP A 89 -11.70 -3.26 -16.07
N GLY A 90 -11.90 -3.92 -14.93
CA GLY A 90 -12.82 -5.06 -14.82
C GLY A 90 -14.28 -4.70 -15.10
N ILE A 91 -14.73 -3.52 -14.66
CA ILE A 91 -16.12 -3.07 -14.84
C ILE A 91 -16.36 -2.51 -16.26
N PHE A 92 -15.41 -1.75 -16.79
CA PHE A 92 -15.57 -1.01 -18.05
C PHE A 92 -14.89 -1.67 -19.25
N SER A 93 -14.09 -2.72 -19.07
CA SER A 93 -13.64 -3.60 -20.15
C SER A 93 -14.82 -4.41 -20.65
N ALA A 94 -15.66 -3.79 -21.48
CA ALA A 94 -16.77 -4.41 -22.20
C ALA A 94 -16.26 -5.35 -23.31
N ARG A 95 -15.28 -6.20 -23.01
CA ARG A 95 -14.84 -7.25 -23.91
C ARG A 95 -15.92 -8.32 -23.94
N ARG A 96 -16.55 -8.46 -25.11
CA ARG A 96 -17.34 -9.65 -25.42
C ARG A 96 -16.39 -10.83 -25.26
N ARG A 97 -16.79 -11.85 -24.49
CA ARG A 97 -16.04 -13.10 -24.39
C ARG A 97 -15.85 -13.66 -25.81
N GLU A 98 -14.67 -13.49 -26.38
CA GLU A 98 -14.27 -14.28 -27.53
C GLU A 98 -14.21 -15.73 -27.06
N ARG A 99 -14.86 -16.60 -27.83
CA ARG A 99 -15.29 -17.95 -27.46
C ARG A 99 -14.17 -18.81 -26.90
#